data_AF-A0A9Y6J5K1-F1
#
_entry.id   AF-A0A9Y6J5K1-F1
#
_cell.length_a   1.000
_cell.length_b   1.000
_cell.length_c   1.000
_cell.angle_alpha   90.00
_cell.angle_beta   90.00
_cell.angle_gamma   90.00
#
_symmetry.space_group_name_H-M   'P 1'
#
loop_
_entity.id
_entity.type
_entity.pdbx_description
1 polymer ?
#
loop_
_entity_poly.entity_id
_entity_poly.type
_entity_poly.pdbx_seq_one_letter_code
_entity_poly.pdbx_strand_id
1 'polypeptide(L)'
;VCLRLAKLTAAVLLSRDVPVHLFSSFIPTPYVPYAVKKLGAAAGVMITASHNPKEDNGYKVYWCNGAQITSLHDKEILRCIEEQLEPWSASCWDVGLVDRCSLRTDPLTQINSCYMDELASLCFHRDLNSSSPLKFVHSSFHGVGHAFVQQAFRVFGFPPPIAVPEQKDPDPNFSSVRCPNPEEGESVLELSLLLAERENARVVLATDPDADRLAVAEKSDGCGWKVFTGNELAALLGWWMFFTWKENHSEPADARSIYMLATTVSSKILQAFARIEGFHFEETLPGFKWVGNRIHELSQTGSRVIFSFEESIGFLCGDTVLDKDGVSSAAVVAEMAAYLHNKHLSLSQQLHNIYQTYGYHLSKTSYVVCNDPPTIQRIFSRIRNFDGSGSYPKTCGGVQIVHVRDVTTGYDSSQPDLRSVLPVSRSSHMITFTLQNGIVATLRTSGTEPKIKYYTEFCAVPGQSEVSTLEEELRKVTAALVDEFLEPEKNNLIRRLV
;
A
#
# COMPACT_ATOMS: atom_id res chain seq x y z
N VAL A 1 -9.24 18.21 -15.40
CA VAL A 1 -10.54 17.75 -14.86
C VAL A 1 -10.55 17.77 -13.33
N CYS A 2 -9.56 17.19 -12.65
CA CYS A 2 -9.48 17.10 -11.18
C CYS A 2 -9.68 18.44 -10.44
N LEU A 3 -8.97 19.51 -10.84
CA LEU A 3 -9.14 20.83 -10.19
C LEU A 3 -10.57 21.37 -10.29
N ARG A 4 -11.24 21.15 -11.41
CA ARG A 4 -12.65 21.54 -11.58
C ARG A 4 -13.56 20.74 -10.65
N LEU A 5 -13.34 19.43 -10.54
CA LEU A 5 -14.11 18.58 -9.61
C LEU A 5 -13.86 18.97 -8.15
N ALA A 6 -12.61 19.27 -7.76
CA ALA A 6 -12.30 19.78 -6.42
C ALA A 6 -13.00 21.11 -6.13
N LYS A 7 -13.01 22.05 -7.09
CA LYS A 7 -13.78 23.30 -6.98
C LYS A 7 -15.29 23.06 -6.89
N LEU A 8 -15.84 22.10 -7.63
CA LEU A 8 -17.26 21.74 -7.55
C LEU A 8 -17.60 21.15 -6.18
N THR A 9 -16.79 20.23 -5.66
CA THR A 9 -16.95 19.69 -4.30
C THR A 9 -16.94 20.81 -3.26
N ALA A 10 -15.99 21.75 -3.37
CA ALA A 10 -15.95 22.91 -2.48
C ALA A 10 -17.21 23.80 -2.63
N ALA A 11 -17.66 24.08 -3.85
CA ALA A 11 -18.86 24.90 -4.09
C ALA A 11 -20.14 24.29 -3.48
N VAL A 12 -20.30 22.97 -3.54
CA VAL A 12 -21.43 22.25 -2.92
C VAL A 12 -21.44 22.41 -1.40
N LEU A 13 -20.27 22.36 -0.75
CA LEU A 13 -20.16 22.56 0.70
C LEU A 13 -20.39 24.02 1.08
N LEU A 14 -19.76 24.95 0.35
CA LEU A 14 -19.87 26.39 0.60
C LEU A 14 -21.30 26.91 0.36
N SER A 15 -22.06 26.34 -0.57
CA SER A 15 -23.46 26.70 -0.81
C SER A 15 -24.39 26.34 0.36
N ARG A 16 -23.89 25.56 1.32
CA ARG A 16 -24.57 25.15 2.55
C ARG A 16 -23.89 25.71 3.79
N ASP A 17 -23.09 26.77 3.63
CA ASP A 17 -22.36 27.45 4.70
C ASP A 17 -21.37 26.54 5.46
N VAL A 18 -20.91 25.45 4.83
CA VAL A 18 -19.87 24.58 5.39
C VAL A 18 -18.50 25.17 5.04
N PRO A 19 -17.64 25.51 6.02
CA PRO A 19 -16.30 26.01 5.74
C PRO A 19 -15.43 24.97 5.01
N VAL A 20 -14.63 25.45 4.05
CA VAL A 20 -13.80 24.58 3.20
C VAL A 20 -12.35 25.05 3.18
N HIS A 21 -11.44 24.12 3.47
CA HIS A 21 -10.02 24.26 3.18
C HIS A 21 -9.73 23.66 1.79
N LEU A 22 -9.53 24.49 0.78
CA LEU A 22 -9.22 24.06 -0.58
C LEU A 22 -7.77 24.40 -0.91
N PHE A 23 -6.94 23.36 -1.11
CA PHE A 23 -5.57 23.53 -1.59
C PHE A 23 -5.55 24.25 -2.93
N SER A 24 -4.72 25.28 -3.06
CA SER A 24 -4.58 26.08 -4.29
C SER A 24 -3.84 25.38 -5.43
N SER A 25 -3.19 24.25 -5.15
CA SER A 25 -2.38 23.49 -6.11
C SER A 25 -2.61 21.98 -5.96
N PHE A 26 -1.99 21.21 -6.85
CA PHE A 26 -1.93 19.76 -6.75
C PHE A 26 -1.12 19.34 -5.52
N ILE A 27 -1.63 18.34 -4.79
CA ILE A 27 -1.04 17.81 -3.57
C ILE A 27 -1.05 16.27 -3.60
N PRO A 28 -0.07 15.61 -2.96
CA PRO A 28 -0.09 14.16 -2.74
C PRO A 28 -1.32 13.75 -1.95
N THR A 29 -1.86 12.57 -2.23
CA THR A 29 -2.95 11.97 -1.44
C THR A 29 -2.71 12.00 0.07
N PRO A 30 -1.51 11.70 0.63
CA PRO A 30 -1.29 11.76 2.08
C PRO A 30 -1.54 13.13 2.73
N TYR A 31 -1.54 14.24 1.97
CA TYR A 31 -1.78 15.58 2.51
C TYR A 31 -3.22 15.77 3.00
N VAL A 32 -4.20 15.15 2.36
CA VAL A 32 -5.62 15.27 2.76
C VAL A 32 -5.88 14.66 4.14
N PRO A 33 -5.61 13.36 4.40
CA PRO A 33 -5.80 12.77 5.72
C PRO A 33 -4.96 13.47 6.80
N TYR A 34 -3.74 13.89 6.47
CA TYR A 34 -2.90 14.68 7.38
C TYR A 34 -3.53 16.03 7.74
N ALA A 35 -4.01 16.78 6.75
CA ALA A 35 -4.66 18.07 6.96
C ALA A 35 -5.96 17.96 7.75
N VAL A 36 -6.75 16.90 7.52
CA VAL A 36 -7.97 16.63 8.30
C VAL A 36 -7.65 16.59 9.79
N LYS A 37 -6.57 15.89 10.17
CA LYS A 37 -6.13 15.81 11.56
C LYS A 37 -5.55 17.12 12.08
N LYS A 38 -4.70 17.78 11.30
CA LYS A 38 -4.03 19.02 11.75
C LYS A 38 -4.96 20.21 11.88
N LEU A 39 -5.98 20.30 11.03
CA LEU A 39 -6.94 21.40 11.03
C LEU A 39 -8.21 21.09 11.85
N GLY A 40 -8.35 19.85 12.35
CA GLY A 40 -9.58 19.43 13.04
C GLY A 40 -10.81 19.42 12.12
N ALA A 41 -10.62 19.10 10.84
CA ALA A 41 -11.70 19.09 9.87
C ALA A 41 -12.65 17.90 10.10
N ALA A 42 -13.92 18.07 9.76
CA ALA A 42 -14.92 17.00 9.90
C ALA A 42 -14.71 15.85 8.91
N ALA A 43 -14.20 16.16 7.72
CA ALA A 43 -13.90 15.20 6.66
C ALA A 43 -12.89 15.79 5.67
N GLY A 44 -12.29 14.93 4.84
CA GLY A 44 -11.42 15.32 3.74
C GLY A 44 -11.83 14.61 2.45
N VAL A 45 -11.65 15.27 1.32
CA VAL A 45 -11.93 14.72 -0.01
C VAL A 45 -10.68 14.86 -0.88
N MET A 46 -10.23 13.75 -1.45
CA MET A 46 -9.15 13.73 -2.44
C MET A 46 -9.70 13.31 -3.81
N ILE A 47 -9.49 14.14 -4.82
CA ILE A 47 -9.89 13.87 -6.20
C ILE A 47 -8.73 13.24 -6.93
N THR A 48 -8.77 11.92 -7.08
CA THR A 48 -7.71 11.14 -7.71
C THR A 48 -8.22 9.75 -8.08
N ALA A 49 -7.79 9.25 -9.24
CA ALA A 49 -7.94 7.85 -9.62
C ALA A 49 -6.66 7.03 -9.32
N SER A 50 -5.68 7.61 -8.60
CA SER A 50 -4.37 7.00 -8.32
C SER A 50 -3.68 6.56 -9.62
N HIS A 51 -3.35 5.27 -9.74
CA HIS A 51 -2.67 4.65 -10.87
C HIS A 51 -3.61 4.17 -12.00
N ASN A 52 -4.93 4.39 -11.88
CA ASN A 52 -5.90 4.01 -12.91
C ASN A 52 -5.71 4.81 -14.22
N PRO A 53 -6.29 4.33 -15.35
CA PRO A 53 -6.27 5.07 -16.61
C PRO A 53 -6.81 6.51 -16.49
N LYS A 54 -6.35 7.41 -17.36
CA LYS A 54 -6.67 8.84 -17.32
C LYS A 54 -8.17 9.16 -17.52
N GLU A 55 -8.93 8.23 -18.08
CA GLU A 55 -10.37 8.35 -18.28
C GLU A 55 -11.14 8.21 -16.96
N ASP A 56 -10.55 7.53 -15.96
CA ASP A 56 -11.14 7.36 -14.64
C ASP A 56 -11.00 8.66 -13.82
N ASN A 57 -12.03 8.95 -13.03
CA ASN A 57 -11.93 9.90 -11.93
C ASN A 57 -12.23 9.15 -10.64
N GLY A 58 -11.56 9.52 -9.55
CA GLY A 58 -11.83 8.94 -8.24
C GLY A 58 -12.09 10.01 -7.18
N TYR A 59 -12.80 9.57 -6.14
CA TYR A 59 -13.27 10.39 -5.04
C TYR A 59 -12.99 9.65 -3.73
N LYS A 60 -11.86 9.94 -3.10
CA LYS A 60 -11.47 9.33 -1.81
C LYS A 60 -12.00 10.23 -0.68
N VAL A 61 -12.70 9.64 0.30
CA VAL A 61 -13.26 10.35 1.45
C VAL A 61 -12.59 9.88 2.73
N TYR A 62 -12.13 10.84 3.53
CA TYR A 62 -11.53 10.65 4.84
C TYR A 62 -12.47 11.22 5.90
N TRP A 63 -12.63 10.54 7.03
CA TRP A 63 -13.43 11.03 8.15
C TRP A 63 -12.61 11.89 9.10
N CYS A 64 -13.24 12.43 10.15
CA CYS A 64 -12.58 13.32 11.13
C CYS A 64 -11.37 12.69 11.85
N ASN A 65 -11.29 11.35 11.86
CA ASN A 65 -10.12 10.64 12.38
C ASN A 65 -8.92 10.64 11.42
N GLY A 66 -9.05 11.21 10.22
CA GLY A 66 -8.00 11.24 9.20
C GLY A 66 -7.82 9.93 8.44
N ALA A 67 -8.62 8.90 8.70
CA ALA A 67 -8.59 7.64 7.97
C ALA A 67 -9.69 7.62 6.89
N GLN A 68 -9.49 6.82 5.85
CA GLN A 68 -10.51 6.61 4.82
C GLN A 68 -11.76 5.97 5.43
N ILE A 69 -12.94 6.41 4.96
CA ILE A 69 -14.23 5.95 5.50
C ILE A 69 -14.44 4.43 5.39
N THR A 70 -15.09 3.87 6.39
CA THR A 70 -15.61 2.50 6.44
C THR A 70 -17.09 2.53 6.80
N SER A 71 -17.76 1.37 6.72
CA SER A 71 -19.12 1.23 7.28
C SER A 71 -19.17 1.63 8.75
N LEU A 72 -20.21 2.33 9.22
CA LEU A 72 -21.48 2.62 8.51
C LEU A 72 -21.49 3.91 7.66
N HIS A 73 -20.43 4.73 7.67
CA HIS A 73 -20.41 6.02 6.96
C HIS A 73 -20.61 5.86 5.44
N ASP A 74 -20.00 4.85 4.83
CA ASP A 74 -20.15 4.57 3.40
C ASP A 74 -21.60 4.26 2.98
N LYS A 75 -22.32 3.45 3.76
CA LYS A 75 -23.73 3.12 3.55
C LYS A 75 -24.63 4.33 3.71
N GLU A 76 -24.33 5.18 4.70
CA GLU A 76 -25.10 6.39 4.94
C GLU A 76 -24.90 7.43 3.83
N ILE A 77 -23.68 7.57 3.31
CA ILE A 77 -23.40 8.38 2.14
C ILE A 77 -24.16 7.85 0.92
N LEU A 78 -24.13 6.52 0.69
CA LEU A 78 -24.86 5.90 -0.41
C LEU A 78 -26.38 6.15 -0.29
N ARG A 79 -26.95 5.95 0.90
CA ARG A 79 -28.36 6.24 1.18
C ARG A 79 -28.71 7.70 0.86
N CYS A 80 -27.88 8.64 1.31
CA CYS A 80 -28.07 10.07 1.01
C CYS A 80 -28.02 10.36 -0.50
N ILE A 81 -27.11 9.71 -1.24
CA ILE A 81 -27.02 9.85 -2.70
C ILE A 81 -28.28 9.33 -3.38
N GLU A 82 -28.76 8.14 -2.99
CA GLU A 82 -29.97 7.52 -3.56
C GLU A 82 -31.24 8.33 -3.26
N GLU A 83 -31.30 8.99 -2.10
CA GLU A 83 -32.42 9.85 -1.70
C GLU A 83 -32.37 11.25 -2.32
N GLN A 84 -31.19 11.72 -2.75
CA GLN A 84 -30.98 13.08 -3.24
C GLN A 84 -30.25 13.05 -4.60
N LEU A 85 -31.01 12.71 -5.64
CA LEU A 85 -30.50 12.62 -7.01
C LEU A 85 -30.34 13.97 -7.71
N GLU A 86 -30.95 15.03 -7.15
CA GLU A 86 -30.89 16.39 -7.69
C GLU A 86 -29.99 17.30 -6.84
N PRO A 87 -29.22 18.20 -7.46
CA PRO A 87 -28.45 19.21 -6.75
C PRO A 87 -29.35 20.09 -5.89
N TRP A 88 -28.94 20.38 -4.65
CA TRP A 88 -29.75 21.19 -3.72
C TRP A 88 -30.09 22.59 -4.23
N SER A 89 -29.24 23.19 -5.06
CA SER A 89 -29.48 24.49 -5.68
C SER A 89 -28.55 24.74 -6.87
N ALA A 90 -28.84 25.79 -7.65
CA ALA A 90 -27.99 26.19 -8.77
C ALA A 90 -26.57 26.63 -8.35
N SER A 91 -26.39 27.14 -7.12
CA SER A 91 -25.08 27.59 -6.63
C SER A 91 -24.11 26.43 -6.38
N CYS A 92 -24.59 25.19 -6.24
CA CYS A 92 -23.75 24.00 -6.18
C CYS A 92 -22.88 23.80 -7.45
N TRP A 93 -23.28 24.37 -8.58
CA TRP A 93 -22.54 24.30 -9.85
C TRP A 93 -21.64 25.51 -10.10
N ASP A 94 -21.75 26.57 -9.29
CA ASP A 94 -20.95 27.79 -9.44
C ASP A 94 -19.57 27.61 -8.83
N VAL A 95 -18.62 27.13 -9.62
CA VAL A 95 -17.20 27.05 -9.21
C VAL A 95 -16.60 28.41 -8.85
N GLY A 96 -17.18 29.51 -9.31
CA GLY A 96 -16.77 30.86 -8.94
C GLY A 96 -17.16 31.24 -7.50
N LEU A 97 -18.11 30.53 -6.88
CA LEU A 97 -18.42 30.68 -5.45
C LEU A 97 -17.19 30.44 -4.59
N VAL A 98 -16.36 29.47 -4.98
CA VAL A 98 -15.12 29.12 -4.29
C VAL A 98 -14.18 30.33 -4.17
N ASP A 99 -14.07 31.13 -5.22
CA ASP A 99 -13.12 32.24 -5.28
C ASP A 99 -13.64 33.49 -4.54
N ARG A 100 -14.95 33.55 -4.21
CA ARG A 100 -15.61 34.72 -3.60
C ARG A 100 -16.06 34.49 -2.15
N CYS A 101 -16.25 33.24 -1.72
CA CYS A 101 -16.79 32.93 -0.40
C CYS A 101 -15.72 33.07 0.69
N SER A 102 -16.01 33.82 1.75
CA SER A 102 -15.12 34.03 2.89
C SER A 102 -14.89 32.79 3.74
N LEU A 103 -15.76 31.77 3.63
CA LEU A 103 -15.62 30.47 4.29
C LEU A 103 -14.58 29.56 3.62
N ARG A 104 -13.98 29.98 2.49
CA ARG A 104 -12.91 29.26 1.80
C ARG A 104 -11.54 29.75 2.26
N THR A 105 -10.71 28.82 2.72
CA THR A 105 -9.28 29.09 3.02
C THR A 105 -8.38 28.16 2.22
N ASP A 106 -7.11 28.52 2.08
CA ASP A 106 -6.09 27.67 1.45
C ASP A 106 -5.04 27.27 2.49
N PRO A 107 -4.99 26.00 2.87
CA PRO A 107 -4.09 25.52 3.91
C PRO A 107 -2.71 25.12 3.38
N LEU A 108 -2.44 25.21 2.06
CA LEU A 108 -1.30 24.56 1.41
C LEU A 108 0.05 24.86 2.08
N THR A 109 0.37 26.14 2.28
CA THR A 109 1.67 26.53 2.84
C THR A 109 1.83 26.04 4.29
N GLN A 110 0.78 26.21 5.11
CA GLN A 110 0.78 25.78 6.51
C GLN A 110 0.94 24.26 6.61
N ILE A 111 0.13 23.51 5.85
CA ILE A 111 0.14 22.05 5.88
C ILE A 111 1.44 21.49 5.33
N ASN A 112 1.99 22.05 4.25
CA ASN A 112 3.28 21.63 3.73
C ASN A 112 4.40 21.83 4.75
N SER A 113 4.43 22.97 5.44
CA SER A 113 5.43 23.20 6.51
C SER A 113 5.28 22.17 7.61
N CYS A 114 4.08 22.01 8.18
CA CYS A 114 3.86 21.07 9.28
C CYS A 114 4.18 19.63 8.87
N TYR A 115 3.80 19.21 7.67
CA TYR A 115 4.08 17.88 7.15
C TYR A 115 5.60 17.64 7.04
N MET A 116 6.34 18.59 6.46
CA MET A 116 7.80 18.49 6.32
C MET A 116 8.54 18.54 7.66
N ASP A 117 8.02 19.31 8.62
CA ASP A 117 8.57 19.37 9.99
C ASP A 117 8.38 18.03 10.73
N GLU A 118 7.20 17.42 10.63
CA GLU A 118 6.95 16.10 11.23
C GLU A 118 7.69 14.97 10.52
N LEU A 119 7.86 15.07 9.20
CA LEU A 119 8.67 14.14 8.41
C LEU A 119 10.12 14.08 8.91
N ALA A 120 10.66 15.17 9.48
CA ALA A 120 12.00 15.18 10.07
C ALA A 120 12.16 14.19 11.23
N SER A 121 11.06 13.79 11.90
CA SER A 121 11.10 12.78 12.96
C SER A 121 11.39 11.35 12.46
N LEU A 122 11.31 11.13 11.15
CA LEU A 122 11.67 9.87 10.49
C LEU A 122 13.11 9.84 9.96
N CYS A 123 13.87 10.92 10.14
CA CYS A 123 15.27 11.03 9.73
C CYS A 123 16.19 10.74 10.92
N PHE A 124 16.88 9.62 10.88
CA PHE A 124 17.72 9.13 11.98
C PHE A 124 19.21 9.40 11.76
N HIS A 125 19.66 9.53 10.51
CA HIS A 125 21.08 9.64 10.17
C HIS A 125 21.37 10.83 9.24
N ARG A 126 20.83 12.00 9.57
CA ARG A 126 20.95 13.23 8.76
C ARG A 126 22.39 13.58 8.34
N ASP A 127 23.35 13.48 9.25
CA ASP A 127 24.76 13.80 8.96
C ASP A 127 25.37 12.81 7.94
N LEU A 128 25.01 11.54 8.05
CA LEU A 128 25.40 10.50 7.09
C LEU A 128 24.77 10.78 5.73
N ASN A 129 23.49 11.16 5.70
CA ASN A 129 22.76 11.49 4.48
C ASN A 129 23.43 12.65 3.73
N SER A 130 23.80 13.73 4.44
CA SER A 130 24.45 14.91 3.85
C SER A 130 25.84 14.64 3.28
N SER A 131 26.54 13.62 3.78
CA SER A 131 27.86 13.21 3.29
C SER A 131 27.81 12.04 2.29
N SER A 132 26.62 11.49 2.03
CA SER A 132 26.44 10.31 1.18
C SER A 132 26.82 10.61 -0.27
N PRO A 133 27.66 9.75 -0.90
CA PRO A 133 27.98 9.87 -2.32
C PRO A 133 26.89 9.28 -3.23
N LEU A 134 25.85 8.65 -2.66
CA LEU A 134 24.80 8.01 -3.44
C LEU A 134 23.97 9.04 -4.21
N LYS A 135 23.75 8.75 -5.47
CA LYS A 135 22.78 9.46 -6.31
C LYS A 135 21.50 8.64 -6.43
N PHE A 136 20.40 9.38 -6.44
CA PHE A 136 19.04 8.85 -6.56
C PHE A 136 18.37 9.46 -7.79
N VAL A 137 17.62 8.66 -8.53
CA VAL A 137 16.70 9.14 -9.58
C VAL A 137 15.28 9.07 -9.07
N HIS A 138 14.47 10.09 -9.36
CA HIS A 138 13.04 10.12 -9.02
C HIS A 138 12.17 10.33 -10.25
N SER A 139 11.14 9.48 -10.38
CA SER A 139 10.02 9.70 -11.31
C SER A 139 8.72 9.86 -10.54
N SER A 140 7.89 10.82 -11.00
CA SER A 140 6.53 11.00 -10.49
C SER A 140 5.46 10.47 -11.44
N PHE A 141 5.85 9.85 -12.56
CA PHE A 141 4.94 9.41 -13.62
C PHE A 141 3.87 10.44 -14.00
N HIS A 142 4.31 11.69 -14.26
CA HIS A 142 3.44 12.82 -14.57
C HIS A 142 2.43 13.16 -13.46
N GLY A 143 2.76 12.75 -12.24
CA GLY A 143 1.98 12.95 -11.04
C GLY A 143 2.39 14.18 -10.24
N VAL A 144 1.87 14.23 -9.03
CA VAL A 144 2.00 15.37 -8.11
C VAL A 144 3.22 15.27 -7.19
N GLY A 145 3.91 14.12 -7.16
CA GLY A 145 4.94 13.80 -6.16
C GLY A 145 6.23 14.61 -6.24
N HIS A 146 6.60 15.15 -7.42
CA HIS A 146 7.94 15.69 -7.68
C HIS A 146 8.38 16.74 -6.66
N ALA A 147 7.63 17.83 -6.52
CA ALA A 147 8.01 18.93 -5.62
C ALA A 147 8.12 18.48 -4.15
N PHE A 148 7.33 17.49 -3.74
CA PHE A 148 7.25 17.02 -2.36
C PHE A 148 8.38 16.05 -2.03
N VAL A 149 8.73 15.12 -2.93
CA VAL A 149 9.89 14.24 -2.77
C VAL A 149 11.19 15.05 -2.74
N GLN A 150 11.30 16.10 -3.57
CA GLN A 150 12.44 17.01 -3.57
C GLN A 150 12.61 17.74 -2.22
N GLN A 151 11.51 18.08 -1.55
CA GLN A 151 11.53 18.68 -0.22
C GLN A 151 11.85 17.64 0.87
N ALA A 152 11.25 16.45 0.81
CA ALA A 152 11.50 15.35 1.73
C ALA A 152 12.99 14.96 1.77
N PHE A 153 13.67 14.92 0.62
CA PHE A 153 15.11 14.70 0.56
C PHE A 153 15.91 15.77 1.30
N ARG A 154 15.53 17.05 1.18
CA ARG A 154 16.20 18.16 1.89
C ARG A 154 15.96 18.07 3.40
N VAL A 155 14.77 17.68 3.82
CA VAL A 155 14.45 17.41 5.24
C VAL A 155 15.39 16.34 5.79
N PHE A 156 15.65 15.29 5.02
CA PHE A 156 16.57 14.21 5.36
C PHE A 156 18.06 14.56 5.21
N GLY A 157 18.39 15.76 4.71
CA GLY A 157 19.77 16.23 4.55
C GLY A 157 20.43 15.82 3.22
N PHE A 158 19.71 15.19 2.30
CA PHE A 158 20.22 14.84 0.98
C PHE A 158 20.14 16.01 -0.02
N PRO A 159 21.02 16.02 -1.04
CA PRO A 159 20.72 16.70 -2.30
C PRO A 159 19.42 16.15 -2.89
N PRO A 160 18.58 16.98 -3.53
CA PRO A 160 17.36 16.48 -4.16
C PRO A 160 17.67 15.42 -5.24
N PRO A 161 16.79 14.41 -5.42
CA PRO A 161 17.04 13.34 -6.39
C PRO A 161 16.96 13.88 -7.81
N ILE A 162 17.66 13.23 -8.73
CA ILE A 162 17.67 13.60 -10.15
C ILE A 162 16.30 13.25 -10.75
N ALA A 163 15.57 14.26 -11.16
CA ALA A 163 14.22 14.08 -11.69
C ALA A 163 14.28 13.59 -13.14
N VAL A 164 13.43 12.62 -13.48
CA VAL A 164 13.20 12.20 -14.87
C VAL A 164 12.52 13.35 -15.62
N PRO A 165 13.22 14.04 -16.57
CA PRO A 165 12.71 15.26 -17.18
C PRO A 165 11.34 15.08 -17.85
N GLU A 166 11.12 13.93 -18.46
CA GLU A 166 9.91 13.57 -19.17
C GLU A 166 8.73 13.28 -18.25
N GLN A 167 8.94 13.01 -16.95
CA GLN A 167 7.91 12.47 -16.04
C GLN A 167 7.73 13.30 -14.74
N LYS A 168 8.49 14.38 -14.57
CA LYS A 168 8.51 15.17 -13.32
C LYS A 168 7.32 16.13 -13.16
N ASP A 169 6.77 16.63 -14.27
CA ASP A 169 5.71 17.64 -14.24
C ASP A 169 4.33 16.98 -14.43
N PRO A 170 3.27 17.45 -13.75
CA PRO A 170 1.92 16.91 -13.94
C PRO A 170 1.44 17.00 -15.40
N ASP A 171 1.10 15.86 -16.00
CA ASP A 171 0.52 15.78 -17.35
C ASP A 171 -0.73 14.87 -17.33
N PRO A 172 -1.94 15.41 -17.59
CA PRO A 172 -3.18 14.63 -17.56
C PRO A 172 -3.26 13.54 -18.63
N ASN A 173 -2.37 13.53 -19.63
CA ASN A 173 -2.32 12.48 -20.63
C ASN A 173 -1.35 11.34 -20.31
N PHE A 174 -0.53 11.48 -19.26
CA PHE A 174 0.56 10.54 -18.93
C PHE A 174 1.43 10.23 -20.16
N SER A 175 1.84 11.25 -20.93
CA SER A 175 2.26 11.11 -22.34
C SER A 175 3.45 10.18 -22.59
N SER A 176 4.23 9.85 -21.57
CA SER A 176 5.42 8.99 -21.69
C SER A 176 5.21 7.55 -21.22
N VAL A 177 4.03 7.18 -20.71
CA VAL A 177 3.74 5.84 -20.18
C VAL A 177 2.35 5.37 -20.60
N ARG A 178 2.21 4.07 -20.88
CA ARG A 178 0.90 3.49 -21.18
C ARG A 178 0.03 3.37 -19.93
N CYS A 179 0.64 3.05 -18.81
CA CYS A 179 0.00 2.89 -17.51
C CYS A 179 0.90 3.56 -16.47
N PRO A 180 0.44 4.58 -15.73
CA PRO A 180 1.24 5.26 -14.73
C PRO A 180 1.26 4.48 -13.40
N ASN A 181 1.44 3.16 -13.46
CA ASN A 181 1.45 2.28 -12.29
C ASN A 181 2.86 1.73 -12.04
N PRO A 182 3.59 2.21 -11.01
CA PRO A 182 4.92 1.69 -10.68
C PRO A 182 4.97 0.20 -10.32
N GLU A 183 3.83 -0.40 -9.99
CA GLU A 183 3.71 -1.82 -9.65
C GLU A 183 3.99 -2.74 -10.86
N GLU A 184 3.89 -2.24 -12.10
CA GLU A 184 4.18 -3.01 -13.32
C GLU A 184 5.71 -3.25 -13.55
N GLY A 185 6.54 -2.76 -12.63
CA GLY A 185 7.96 -3.08 -12.53
C GLY A 185 8.82 -2.46 -13.64
N GLU A 186 9.82 -3.20 -14.11
CA GLU A 186 10.83 -2.70 -15.04
C GLU A 186 10.23 -2.07 -16.31
N SER A 187 9.11 -2.63 -16.80
CA SER A 187 8.43 -2.18 -18.02
C SER A 187 7.98 -0.71 -18.00
N VAL A 188 7.70 -0.15 -16.82
CA VAL A 188 7.30 1.26 -16.66
C VAL A 188 8.43 2.15 -16.12
N LEU A 189 9.55 1.54 -15.70
CA LEU A 189 10.70 2.25 -15.12
C LEU A 189 11.80 2.58 -16.13
N GLU A 190 11.67 2.15 -17.40
CA GLU A 190 12.70 2.28 -18.45
C GLU A 190 13.39 3.66 -18.48
N LEU A 191 12.63 4.76 -18.56
CA LEU A 191 13.19 6.12 -18.58
C LEU A 191 13.99 6.45 -17.31
N SER A 192 13.51 5.98 -16.15
CA SER A 192 14.18 6.20 -14.87
C SER A 192 15.48 5.39 -14.78
N LEU A 193 15.47 4.14 -15.25
CA LEU A 193 16.65 3.28 -15.26
C LEU A 193 17.72 3.80 -16.24
N LEU A 194 17.32 4.23 -17.44
CA LEU A 194 18.23 4.83 -18.42
C LEU A 194 18.87 6.12 -17.90
N LEU A 195 18.10 6.97 -17.22
CA LEU A 195 18.65 8.17 -16.58
C LEU A 195 19.60 7.80 -15.44
N ALA A 196 19.26 6.80 -14.63
CA ALA A 196 20.12 6.35 -13.55
C ALA A 196 21.45 5.78 -14.06
N GLU A 197 21.45 5.05 -15.16
CA GLU A 197 22.68 4.62 -15.83
C GLU A 197 23.53 5.80 -16.32
N ARG A 198 22.90 6.79 -16.97
CA ARG A 198 23.59 7.99 -17.47
C ARG A 198 24.24 8.80 -16.35
N GLU A 199 23.52 8.96 -15.24
CA GLU A 199 23.94 9.80 -14.12
C GLU A 199 24.76 9.05 -13.07
N ASN A 200 24.96 7.74 -13.27
CA ASN A 200 25.56 6.82 -12.32
C ASN A 200 24.84 6.84 -10.96
N ALA A 201 23.51 6.86 -10.99
CA ALA A 201 22.67 6.69 -9.81
C ALA A 201 22.49 5.22 -9.47
N ARG A 202 22.49 4.89 -8.17
CA ARG A 202 22.39 3.51 -7.70
C ARG A 202 20.97 3.09 -7.38
N VAL A 203 20.09 4.06 -7.07
CA VAL A 203 18.71 3.80 -6.65
C VAL A 203 17.75 4.66 -7.48
N VAL A 204 16.71 4.02 -7.99
CA VAL A 204 15.56 4.65 -8.65
C VAL A 204 14.37 4.58 -7.69
N LEU A 205 13.69 5.72 -7.53
CA LEU A 205 12.48 5.87 -6.76
C LEU A 205 11.36 6.32 -7.70
N ALA A 206 10.23 5.63 -7.71
CA ALA A 206 9.09 6.01 -8.55
C ALA A 206 7.80 6.06 -7.73
N THR A 207 7.21 7.23 -7.62
CA THR A 207 5.89 7.41 -7.00
C THR A 207 4.80 7.32 -8.06
N ASP A 208 3.63 6.80 -7.70
CA ASP A 208 2.46 6.85 -8.57
C ASP A 208 1.88 8.29 -8.69
N PRO A 209 0.88 8.53 -9.57
CA PRO A 209 0.44 9.88 -9.88
C PRO A 209 -0.03 10.73 -8.69
N ASP A 210 -0.64 10.11 -7.67
CA ASP A 210 -1.07 10.78 -6.44
C ASP A 210 -0.12 10.58 -5.26
N ALA A 211 1.04 9.97 -5.52
CA ALA A 211 2.18 9.79 -4.62
C ALA A 211 1.84 9.12 -3.29
N ASP A 212 0.88 8.19 -3.30
CA ASP A 212 0.59 7.31 -2.17
C ASP A 212 1.34 5.96 -2.26
N ARG A 213 1.96 5.65 -3.41
CA ARG A 213 2.77 4.44 -3.62
C ARG A 213 4.22 4.74 -3.94
N LEU A 214 5.09 3.73 -3.77
CA LEU A 214 6.52 3.82 -4.10
C LEU A 214 7.06 2.51 -4.67
N ALA A 215 7.56 2.54 -5.91
CA ALA A 215 8.46 1.51 -6.41
C ALA A 215 9.92 1.92 -6.23
N VAL A 216 10.78 0.92 -6.00
CA VAL A 216 12.22 1.08 -5.83
C VAL A 216 12.95 0.08 -6.71
N ALA A 217 13.98 0.56 -7.39
CA ALA A 217 14.94 -0.30 -8.06
C ALA A 217 16.37 0.05 -7.64
N GLU A 218 17.22 -0.97 -7.49
CA GLU A 218 18.64 -0.83 -7.18
C GLU A 218 19.49 -1.41 -8.32
N LYS A 219 20.59 -0.73 -8.64
CA LYS A 219 21.58 -1.23 -9.58
C LYS A 219 22.30 -2.44 -8.98
N SER A 220 22.14 -3.60 -9.63
CA SER A 220 22.77 -4.85 -9.22
C SER A 220 24.26 -4.86 -9.53
N ASP A 221 25.05 -5.56 -8.71
CA ASP A 221 26.50 -5.70 -8.92
C ASP A 221 26.82 -6.64 -10.11
N GLY A 222 25.86 -7.45 -10.56
CA GLY A 222 25.99 -8.43 -11.65
C GLY A 222 25.54 -7.99 -13.04
N CYS A 223 25.44 -6.67 -13.28
CA CYS A 223 24.76 -6.01 -14.42
C CYS A 223 23.22 -6.10 -14.34
N GLY A 224 22.54 -4.96 -14.57
CA GLY A 224 21.08 -4.85 -14.55
C GLY A 224 20.51 -4.24 -13.27
N TRP A 225 19.18 -4.25 -13.16
CA TRP A 225 18.43 -3.63 -12.07
C TRP A 225 17.61 -4.65 -11.30
N LYS A 226 17.67 -4.60 -9.96
CA LYS A 226 16.74 -5.31 -9.08
C LYS A 226 15.58 -4.37 -8.79
N VAL A 227 14.42 -4.66 -9.36
CA VAL A 227 13.15 -4.03 -8.96
C VAL A 227 12.60 -4.81 -7.77
N PHE A 228 12.38 -4.13 -6.65
CA PHE A 228 11.82 -4.76 -5.46
C PHE A 228 10.30 -4.87 -5.58
N THR A 229 9.76 -6.04 -5.29
CA THR A 229 8.32 -6.19 -5.09
C THR A 229 7.88 -5.41 -3.84
N GLY A 230 6.58 -5.11 -3.70
CA GLY A 230 6.10 -4.42 -2.51
C GLY A 230 6.37 -5.21 -1.22
N ASN A 231 6.33 -6.54 -1.27
CA ASN A 231 6.67 -7.40 -0.13
C ASN A 231 8.17 -7.34 0.23
N GLU A 232 9.06 -7.37 -0.76
CA GLU A 232 10.51 -7.25 -0.53
C GLU A 232 10.89 -5.88 0.04
N LEU A 233 10.29 -4.81 -0.51
CA LEU A 233 10.52 -3.45 -0.02
C LEU A 233 9.94 -3.26 1.40
N ALA A 234 8.79 -3.88 1.70
CA ALA A 234 8.24 -3.89 3.05
C ALA A 234 9.12 -4.62 4.06
N ALA A 235 9.81 -5.69 3.65
CA ALA A 235 10.77 -6.38 4.51
C ALA A 235 11.92 -5.44 4.88
N LEU A 236 12.46 -4.70 3.90
CA LEU A 236 13.51 -3.71 4.10
C LEU A 236 13.05 -2.54 4.99
N LEU A 237 11.89 -1.94 4.68
CA LEU A 237 11.33 -0.83 5.46
C LEU A 237 10.95 -1.26 6.87
N GLY A 238 10.31 -2.41 7.05
CA GLY A 238 9.99 -2.95 8.37
C GLY A 238 11.24 -3.18 9.21
N TRP A 239 12.30 -3.76 8.60
CA TRP A 239 13.59 -3.90 9.27
C TRP A 239 14.17 -2.55 9.65
N TRP A 240 14.19 -1.58 8.74
CA TRP A 240 14.74 -0.25 8.96
C TRP A 240 14.02 0.50 10.08
N MET A 241 12.69 0.52 10.04
CA MET A 241 11.86 1.19 11.05
C MET A 241 12.08 0.57 12.44
N PHE A 242 12.23 -0.75 12.53
CA PHE A 242 12.53 -1.39 13.82
C PHE A 242 13.98 -1.18 14.27
N PHE A 243 14.94 -1.25 13.33
CA PHE A 243 16.36 -1.04 13.59
C PHE A 243 16.61 0.36 14.19
N THR A 244 16.13 1.40 13.54
CA THR A 244 16.26 2.80 13.99
C THR A 244 15.46 3.08 15.27
N TRP A 245 14.31 2.42 15.44
CA TRP A 245 13.56 2.50 16.70
C TRP A 245 14.37 1.93 17.87
N LYS A 246 15.04 0.77 17.69
CA LYS A 246 15.92 0.17 18.71
C LYS A 246 17.14 1.02 19.05
N GLU A 247 17.70 1.76 18.09
CA GLU A 247 18.81 2.68 18.39
C GLU A 247 18.43 3.77 19.41
N ASN A 248 17.15 4.14 19.46
CA ASN A 248 16.61 5.15 20.37
C ASN A 248 15.90 4.58 21.61
N HIS A 249 15.71 3.26 21.68
CA HIS A 249 15.00 2.56 22.77
C HIS A 249 15.75 1.27 23.13
N SER A 250 16.39 1.25 24.30
CA SER A 250 17.31 0.16 24.66
C SER A 250 16.65 -0.97 25.47
N GLU A 251 15.43 -0.78 25.99
CA GLU A 251 14.78 -1.75 26.88
C GLU A 251 13.82 -2.69 26.11
N PRO A 252 13.91 -4.02 26.27
CA PRO A 252 13.02 -4.98 25.59
C PRO A 252 11.53 -4.80 25.90
N ALA A 253 11.19 -4.22 27.06
CA ALA A 253 9.82 -3.93 27.44
C ALA A 253 9.15 -2.91 26.49
N ASP A 254 9.95 -2.02 25.88
CA ASP A 254 9.46 -0.97 25.00
C ASP A 254 8.86 -1.57 23.72
N ALA A 255 9.39 -2.71 23.25
CA ALA A 255 8.94 -3.37 22.02
C ALA A 255 7.50 -3.88 22.12
N ARG A 256 7.02 -4.19 23.32
CA ARG A 256 5.63 -4.64 23.56
C ARG A 256 4.59 -3.54 23.38
N SER A 257 5.01 -2.28 23.31
CA SER A 257 4.10 -1.16 23.02
C SER A 257 3.99 -0.87 21.51
N ILE A 258 4.80 -1.56 20.71
CA ILE A 258 4.99 -1.29 19.29
C ILE A 258 4.23 -2.30 18.44
N TYR A 259 3.63 -1.78 17.38
CA TYR A 259 2.87 -2.52 16.40
C TYR A 259 3.44 -2.30 15.00
N MET A 260 3.38 -3.34 14.19
CA MET A 260 3.42 -3.23 12.74
C MET A 260 2.20 -3.89 12.13
N LEU A 261 1.68 -3.31 11.05
CA LEU A 261 0.48 -3.79 10.40
C LEU A 261 0.76 -4.19 8.95
N ALA A 262 0.06 -5.21 8.47
CA ALA A 262 0.03 -5.52 7.05
C ALA A 262 -1.36 -5.99 6.64
N THR A 263 -1.69 -5.90 5.36
CA THR A 263 -2.96 -6.49 4.90
C THR A 263 -2.84 -8.01 4.80
N THR A 264 -3.97 -8.71 4.87
CA THR A 264 -3.99 -10.19 4.78
C THR A 264 -3.39 -10.76 3.50
N VAL A 265 -3.36 -9.98 2.42
CA VAL A 265 -2.79 -10.37 1.12
C VAL A 265 -1.31 -10.00 0.99
N SER A 266 -0.77 -9.32 1.99
CA SER A 266 0.64 -8.96 2.07
C SER A 266 1.46 -10.04 2.76
N SER A 267 2.77 -9.99 2.51
CA SER A 267 3.75 -10.93 3.05
C SER A 267 3.67 -11.03 4.58
N LYS A 268 3.84 -12.25 5.09
CA LYS A 268 3.96 -12.52 6.54
C LYS A 268 5.34 -12.19 7.12
N ILE A 269 6.22 -11.51 6.38
CA ILE A 269 7.58 -11.18 6.84
C ILE A 269 7.57 -10.37 8.15
N LEU A 270 6.66 -9.40 8.31
CA LEU A 270 6.57 -8.64 9.56
C LEU A 270 6.08 -9.49 10.74
N GLN A 271 5.30 -10.55 10.48
CA GLN A 271 4.95 -11.52 11.50
C GLN A 271 6.17 -12.35 11.92
N ALA A 272 7.05 -12.71 10.98
CA ALA A 272 8.29 -13.40 11.28
C ALA A 272 9.22 -12.49 12.13
N PHE A 273 9.29 -11.20 11.81
CA PHE A 273 10.01 -10.21 12.62
C PHE A 273 9.46 -10.15 14.04
N ALA A 274 8.14 -9.95 14.18
CA ALA A 274 7.46 -9.86 15.48
C ALA A 274 7.73 -11.08 16.37
N ARG A 275 7.75 -12.30 15.81
CA ARG A 275 8.02 -13.53 16.57
C ARG A 275 9.42 -13.57 17.19
N ILE A 276 10.41 -13.00 16.51
CA ILE A 276 11.81 -12.98 16.97
C ILE A 276 12.08 -11.75 17.84
N GLU A 277 11.60 -10.59 17.41
CA GLU A 277 11.93 -9.29 18.00
C GLU A 277 10.96 -8.83 19.11
N GLY A 278 9.82 -9.51 19.25
CA GLY A 278 8.92 -9.37 20.40
C GLY A 278 7.92 -8.20 20.35
N PHE A 279 7.82 -7.49 19.22
CA PHE A 279 6.77 -6.49 18.99
C PHE A 279 5.46 -7.14 18.49
N HIS A 280 4.38 -6.38 18.44
CA HIS A 280 3.08 -6.88 17.97
C HIS A 280 2.93 -6.75 16.45
N PHE A 281 2.42 -7.82 15.82
CA PHE A 281 2.00 -7.78 14.43
C PHE A 281 0.51 -8.06 14.33
N GLU A 282 -0.21 -7.25 13.55
CA GLU A 282 -1.62 -7.49 13.24
C GLU A 282 -1.90 -7.40 11.74
N GLU A 283 -2.80 -8.25 11.28
CA GLU A 283 -3.31 -8.19 9.92
C GLU A 283 -4.57 -7.34 9.85
N THR A 284 -4.76 -6.62 8.74
CA THR A 284 -6.05 -6.00 8.41
C THR A 284 -6.60 -6.53 7.10
N LEU A 285 -7.88 -6.32 6.84
CA LEU A 285 -8.43 -6.56 5.50
C LEU A 285 -7.68 -5.69 4.46
N PRO A 286 -7.62 -6.12 3.18
CA PRO A 286 -6.98 -5.34 2.15
C PRO A 286 -7.67 -3.98 1.91
N GLY A 287 -6.86 -2.97 1.64
CA GLY A 287 -7.25 -1.57 1.52
C GLY A 287 -6.83 -0.77 2.75
N PHE A 288 -6.08 0.31 2.53
CA PHE A 288 -5.51 1.14 3.60
C PHE A 288 -6.54 1.82 4.51
N LYS A 289 -7.83 1.85 4.13
CA LYS A 289 -8.92 2.22 5.06
C LYS A 289 -8.90 1.37 6.32
N TRP A 290 -8.63 0.07 6.22
CA TRP A 290 -8.59 -0.82 7.39
C TRP A 290 -7.32 -0.59 8.21
N VAL A 291 -6.19 -0.41 7.54
CA VAL A 291 -4.90 -0.09 8.18
C VAL A 291 -5.00 1.23 8.95
N GLY A 292 -5.42 2.32 8.30
CA GLY A 292 -5.51 3.64 8.92
C GLY A 292 -6.49 3.69 10.10
N ASN A 293 -7.66 3.05 10.00
CA ASN A 293 -8.58 2.96 11.15
C ASN A 293 -7.99 2.11 12.28
N ARG A 294 -7.26 1.03 11.97
CA ARG A 294 -6.61 0.22 13.01
C ARG A 294 -5.48 0.97 13.72
N ILE A 295 -4.68 1.75 12.99
CA ILE A 295 -3.68 2.65 13.59
C ILE A 295 -4.38 3.64 14.54
N HIS A 296 -5.51 4.23 14.11
CA HIS A 296 -6.28 5.13 14.95
C HIS A 296 -6.75 4.44 16.24
N GLU A 297 -7.35 3.24 16.16
CA GLU A 297 -7.79 2.47 17.32
C GLU A 297 -6.64 2.17 18.29
N LEU A 298 -5.50 1.68 17.77
CA LEU A 298 -4.32 1.37 18.57
C LEU A 298 -3.79 2.61 19.29
N SER A 299 -3.77 3.77 18.62
CA SER A 299 -3.35 5.04 19.24
C SER A 299 -4.20 5.43 20.45
N GLN A 300 -5.49 5.08 20.47
CA GLN A 300 -6.38 5.36 21.61
C GLN A 300 -6.07 4.51 22.84
N THR A 301 -5.36 3.39 22.66
CA THR A 301 -4.92 2.50 23.74
C THR A 301 -3.50 2.81 24.22
N GLY A 302 -2.84 3.83 23.66
CA GLY A 302 -1.44 4.15 23.92
C GLY A 302 -0.44 3.27 23.15
N SER A 303 -0.92 2.41 22.25
CA SER A 303 -0.08 1.60 21.38
C SER A 303 0.44 2.43 20.21
N ARG A 304 1.68 2.18 19.77
CA ARG A 304 2.32 2.94 18.69
C ARG A 304 2.56 2.05 17.47
N VAL A 305 2.15 2.51 16.30
CA VAL A 305 2.44 1.82 15.04
C VAL A 305 3.64 2.47 14.38
N ILE A 306 4.70 1.71 14.11
CA ILE A 306 5.94 2.25 13.52
C ILE A 306 6.06 1.96 12.03
N PHE A 307 5.33 0.98 11.52
CA PHE A 307 5.33 0.65 10.10
C PHE A 307 4.03 -0.08 9.72
N SER A 308 3.49 0.25 8.54
CA SER A 308 2.38 -0.47 7.95
C SER A 308 2.52 -0.57 6.45
N PHE A 309 2.04 -1.66 5.84
CA PHE A 309 2.10 -1.79 4.38
C PHE A 309 1.00 -2.65 3.75
N GLU A 310 0.86 -2.45 2.44
CA GLU A 310 0.11 -3.30 1.52
C GLU A 310 1.05 -3.70 0.36
N GLU A 311 1.00 -4.98 -0.05
CA GLU A 311 1.86 -5.54 -1.10
C GLU A 311 1.83 -4.76 -2.44
N SER A 312 0.75 -4.03 -2.68
CA SER A 312 0.52 -3.14 -3.83
C SER A 312 1.35 -1.84 -3.75
N ILE A 313 2.62 -1.97 -3.33
CA ILE A 313 3.64 -0.93 -3.15
C ILE A 313 3.18 0.27 -2.29
N GLY A 314 2.33 -0.02 -1.31
CA GLY A 314 1.76 0.96 -0.40
C GLY A 314 2.40 0.89 0.98
N PHE A 315 3.07 1.96 1.41
CA PHE A 315 3.83 1.97 2.66
C PHE A 315 3.47 3.17 3.50
N LEU A 316 3.54 3.00 4.82
CA LEU A 316 3.45 4.05 5.80
C LEU A 316 4.53 3.85 6.86
N CYS A 317 5.50 4.76 6.88
CA CYS A 317 6.55 4.81 7.89
C CYS A 317 6.07 5.72 9.05
N GLY A 318 5.92 5.16 10.24
CA GLY A 318 5.27 5.83 11.38
C GLY A 318 3.74 5.78 11.34
N ASP A 319 3.08 6.76 11.97
CA ASP A 319 1.62 6.83 12.16
C ASP A 319 1.04 8.24 11.92
N THR A 320 1.84 9.18 11.42
CA THR A 320 1.45 10.59 11.23
C THR A 320 0.35 10.78 10.19
N VAL A 321 0.31 9.93 9.15
CA VAL A 321 -0.69 9.96 8.08
C VAL A 321 -1.43 8.64 8.06
N LEU A 322 -2.75 8.63 8.16
CA LEU A 322 -3.54 7.40 8.16
C LEU A 322 -3.93 6.91 6.75
N ASP A 323 -2.98 7.05 5.81
CA ASP A 323 -3.01 6.49 4.45
C ASP A 323 -1.55 6.20 4.04
N LYS A 324 -1.38 5.55 2.89
CA LYS A 324 -0.06 5.30 2.30
C LYS A 324 0.62 6.63 1.96
N ASP A 325 1.93 6.66 2.09
CA ASP A 325 2.73 7.85 1.88
C ASP A 325 4.03 7.52 1.13
N GLY A 326 3.96 7.64 -0.20
CA GLY A 326 5.11 7.42 -1.08
C GLY A 326 6.18 8.51 -0.94
N VAL A 327 5.81 9.71 -0.49
CA VAL A 327 6.74 10.84 -0.32
C VAL A 327 7.67 10.59 0.86
N SER A 328 7.12 10.25 2.04
CA SER A 328 7.95 9.93 3.20
C SER A 328 8.74 8.64 3.00
N SER A 329 8.11 7.61 2.43
CA SER A 329 8.76 6.34 2.14
C SER A 329 9.97 6.50 1.21
N ALA A 330 9.92 7.40 0.22
CA ALA A 330 11.03 7.67 -0.69
C ALA A 330 12.27 8.21 0.05
N ALA A 331 12.07 9.12 1.01
CA ALA A 331 13.16 9.67 1.82
C ALA A 331 13.71 8.64 2.81
N VAL A 332 12.85 7.83 3.43
CA VAL A 332 13.24 6.74 4.33
C VAL A 332 14.08 5.68 3.59
N VAL A 333 13.68 5.29 2.37
CA VAL A 333 14.47 4.38 1.52
C VAL A 333 15.84 4.99 1.18
N ALA A 334 15.91 6.28 0.89
CA ALA A 334 17.17 6.96 0.58
C ALA A 334 18.14 6.95 1.77
N GLU A 335 17.63 7.21 2.99
CA GLU A 335 18.43 7.11 4.23
C GLU A 335 18.90 5.68 4.48
N MET A 336 18.01 4.69 4.38
CA MET A 336 18.38 3.28 4.52
C MET A 336 19.47 2.88 3.52
N ALA A 337 19.34 3.28 2.24
CA ALA A 337 20.33 2.98 1.21
C ALA A 337 21.69 3.65 1.50
N ALA A 338 21.68 4.91 1.97
CA ALA A 338 22.90 5.61 2.35
C ALA A 338 23.59 4.95 3.56
N TYR A 339 22.81 4.59 4.58
CA TYR A 339 23.31 3.89 5.76
C TYR A 339 23.97 2.55 5.39
N LEU A 340 23.28 1.74 4.57
CA LEU A 340 23.81 0.46 4.09
C LEU A 340 25.07 0.64 3.23
N HIS A 341 25.09 1.65 2.36
CA HIS A 341 26.26 1.95 1.55
C HIS A 341 27.50 2.28 2.39
N ASN A 342 27.33 3.04 3.49
CA ASN A 342 28.40 3.31 4.46
C ASN A 342 28.87 2.05 5.20
N LYS A 343 28.05 0.99 5.23
CA LYS A 343 28.40 -0.35 5.73
C LYS A 343 28.89 -1.30 4.63
N HIS A 344 29.10 -0.80 3.40
CA HIS A 344 29.45 -1.60 2.22
C HIS A 344 28.41 -2.68 1.88
N LEU A 345 27.13 -2.40 2.14
CA LEU A 345 26.01 -3.26 1.82
C LEU A 345 25.07 -2.59 0.81
N SER A 346 24.46 -3.40 -0.06
CA SER A 346 23.34 -3.01 -0.92
C SER A 346 21.99 -3.32 -0.26
N LEU A 347 20.90 -2.73 -0.77
CA LEU A 347 19.55 -3.08 -0.35
C LEU A 347 19.28 -4.56 -0.61
N SER A 348 19.74 -5.07 -1.75
CA SER A 348 19.60 -6.48 -2.13
C SER A 348 20.34 -7.42 -1.17
N GLN A 349 21.56 -7.06 -0.75
CA GLN A 349 22.32 -7.82 0.24
C GLN A 349 21.65 -7.75 1.62
N GLN A 350 21.12 -6.59 2.01
CA GLN A 350 20.42 -6.46 3.27
C GLN A 350 19.11 -7.27 3.27
N LEU A 351 18.38 -7.31 2.16
CA LEU A 351 17.22 -8.19 2.03
C LEU A 351 17.60 -9.66 2.20
N HIS A 352 18.74 -10.08 1.64
CA HIS A 352 19.26 -11.42 1.87
C HIS A 352 19.58 -11.67 3.35
N ASN A 353 20.23 -10.72 4.04
CA ASN A 353 20.52 -10.83 5.49
C ASN A 353 19.23 -10.94 6.32
N ILE A 354 18.20 -10.20 5.94
CA ILE A 354 16.86 -10.29 6.54
C ILE A 354 16.33 -11.71 6.37
N TYR A 355 16.35 -12.27 5.16
CA TYR A 355 15.88 -13.64 4.93
C TYR A 355 16.71 -14.71 5.64
N GLN A 356 18.02 -14.53 5.78
CA GLN A 356 18.84 -15.43 6.59
C GLN A 356 18.43 -15.42 8.08
N THR A 357 18.03 -14.26 8.59
CA THR A 357 17.67 -14.09 10.02
C THR A 357 16.24 -14.56 10.30
N TYR A 358 15.29 -14.16 9.44
CA TYR A 358 13.85 -14.31 9.70
C TYR A 358 13.20 -15.42 8.87
N GLY A 359 13.91 -15.99 7.90
CA GLY A 359 13.37 -16.94 6.93
C GLY A 359 13.05 -16.27 5.59
N TYR A 360 13.05 -17.06 4.51
CA TYR A 360 12.69 -16.57 3.18
C TYR A 360 11.19 -16.41 3.03
N HIS A 361 10.78 -15.28 2.45
CA HIS A 361 9.39 -14.97 2.12
C HIS A 361 9.26 -14.77 0.60
N LEU A 362 8.89 -15.84 -0.09
CA LEU A 362 8.74 -15.84 -1.55
C LEU A 362 7.27 -15.68 -1.90
N SER A 363 6.89 -14.60 -2.59
CA SER A 363 5.49 -14.33 -2.92
C SER A 363 5.21 -14.35 -4.41
N LYS A 364 4.02 -14.83 -4.79
CA LYS A 364 3.47 -14.74 -6.14
C LYS A 364 2.03 -14.23 -6.09
N THR A 365 1.78 -13.13 -6.80
CA THR A 365 0.46 -12.50 -6.90
C THR A 365 0.02 -12.49 -8.36
N SER A 366 -1.21 -12.92 -8.63
CA SER A 366 -1.81 -12.79 -9.96
C SER A 366 -3.34 -12.90 -9.86
N TYR A 367 -4.01 -13.00 -11.01
CA TYR A 367 -5.47 -13.06 -11.09
C TYR A 367 -5.95 -13.86 -12.30
N VAL A 368 -7.21 -14.26 -12.24
CA VAL A 368 -8.00 -14.72 -13.39
C VAL A 368 -9.19 -13.79 -13.59
N VAL A 369 -9.61 -13.59 -14.83
CA VAL A 369 -10.78 -12.78 -15.17
C VAL A 369 -12.01 -13.68 -15.26
N CYS A 370 -13.10 -13.26 -14.62
CA CYS A 370 -14.40 -13.91 -14.64
C CYS A 370 -15.50 -12.85 -14.83
N ASN A 371 -16.02 -12.75 -16.06
CA ASN A 371 -17.05 -11.77 -16.41
C ASN A 371 -18.48 -12.21 -15.99
N ASP A 372 -18.62 -13.39 -15.38
CA ASP A 372 -19.91 -13.96 -14.97
C ASP A 372 -20.01 -14.07 -13.43
N PRO A 373 -20.66 -13.11 -12.74
CA PRO A 373 -20.77 -13.12 -11.27
C PRO A 373 -21.40 -14.39 -10.67
N PRO A 374 -22.44 -15.01 -11.26
CA PRO A 374 -22.92 -16.33 -10.86
C PRO A 374 -21.84 -17.42 -10.83
N THR A 375 -20.91 -17.43 -11.79
CA THR A 375 -19.78 -18.38 -11.80
C THR A 375 -18.84 -18.15 -10.61
N ILE A 376 -18.55 -16.90 -10.24
CA ILE A 376 -17.78 -16.58 -9.03
C ILE A 376 -18.46 -17.17 -7.79
N GLN A 377 -19.77 -16.94 -7.65
CA GLN A 377 -20.54 -17.49 -6.52
C GLN A 377 -20.48 -19.01 -6.48
N ARG A 378 -20.62 -19.67 -7.64
CA ARG A 378 -20.51 -21.13 -7.75
C ARG A 378 -19.14 -21.65 -7.34
N ILE A 379 -18.05 -21.02 -7.79
CA ILE A 379 -16.67 -21.39 -7.44
C ILE A 379 -16.48 -21.32 -5.92
N PHE A 380 -16.78 -20.18 -5.30
CA PHE A 380 -16.57 -20.01 -3.87
C PHE A 380 -17.53 -20.86 -3.03
N SER A 381 -18.76 -21.10 -3.50
CA SER A 381 -19.68 -22.04 -2.86
C SER A 381 -19.16 -23.46 -2.91
N ARG A 382 -18.55 -23.88 -4.02
CA ARG A 382 -17.89 -25.19 -4.13
C ARG A 382 -16.71 -25.30 -3.17
N ILE A 383 -15.86 -24.29 -3.10
CA ILE A 383 -14.70 -24.29 -2.18
C ILE A 383 -15.16 -24.44 -0.71
N ARG A 384 -16.29 -23.84 -0.33
CA ARG A 384 -16.87 -23.99 1.03
C ARG A 384 -17.58 -25.32 1.28
N ASN A 385 -17.82 -26.09 0.23
CA ASN A 385 -18.56 -27.34 0.28
C ASN A 385 -17.81 -28.44 -0.49
N PHE A 386 -16.49 -28.47 -0.35
CA PHE A 386 -15.57 -29.22 -1.21
C PHE A 386 -15.79 -30.74 -1.14
N ASP A 387 -15.84 -31.29 0.08
CA ASP A 387 -16.10 -32.71 0.36
C ASP A 387 -17.46 -32.94 1.06
N GLY A 388 -18.36 -31.94 1.02
CA GLY A 388 -19.62 -31.94 1.74
C GLY A 388 -19.95 -30.59 2.36
N SER A 389 -21.14 -30.46 2.96
CA SER A 389 -21.65 -29.20 3.50
C SER A 389 -20.70 -28.61 4.55
N GLY A 390 -20.21 -27.39 4.32
CA GLY A 390 -19.31 -26.67 5.22
C GLY A 390 -17.89 -27.25 5.32
N SER A 391 -17.48 -28.11 4.39
CA SER A 391 -16.13 -28.65 4.33
C SER A 391 -15.27 -27.88 3.33
N TYR A 392 -14.11 -27.39 3.78
CA TYR A 392 -13.09 -26.80 2.90
C TYR A 392 -12.13 -27.88 2.36
N PRO A 393 -11.33 -27.59 1.30
CA PRO A 393 -10.29 -28.49 0.82
C PRO A 393 -9.29 -28.84 1.93
N LYS A 394 -8.86 -30.11 1.98
CA LYS A 394 -7.89 -30.61 2.97
C LYS A 394 -6.45 -30.59 2.46
N THR A 395 -6.26 -30.49 1.14
CA THR A 395 -4.96 -30.46 0.49
C THR A 395 -4.98 -29.48 -0.68
N CYS A 396 -3.82 -28.95 -1.04
CA CYS A 396 -3.60 -28.20 -2.27
C CYS A 396 -2.22 -28.57 -2.82
N GLY A 397 -2.15 -29.05 -4.06
CA GLY A 397 -0.87 -29.46 -4.67
C GLY A 397 -0.18 -30.61 -3.91
N GLY A 398 -0.97 -31.49 -3.29
CA GLY A 398 -0.48 -32.60 -2.46
C GLY A 398 -0.02 -32.22 -1.05
N VAL A 399 -0.04 -30.93 -0.69
CA VAL A 399 0.33 -30.46 0.65
C VAL A 399 -0.92 -30.27 1.51
N GLN A 400 -0.87 -30.71 2.77
CA GLN A 400 -1.98 -30.59 3.71
C GLN A 400 -2.29 -29.13 4.07
N ILE A 401 -3.56 -28.77 4.06
CA ILE A 401 -4.07 -27.50 4.60
C ILE A 401 -4.30 -27.69 6.10
N VAL A 402 -3.63 -26.87 6.92
CA VAL A 402 -3.72 -26.91 8.39
C VAL A 402 -4.68 -25.88 8.94
N HIS A 403 -4.81 -24.72 8.28
CA HIS A 403 -5.78 -23.70 8.67
C HIS A 403 -6.51 -23.10 7.47
N VAL A 404 -7.77 -22.75 7.68
CA VAL A 404 -8.60 -22.01 6.74
C VAL A 404 -9.23 -20.82 7.45
N ARG A 405 -9.05 -19.65 6.87
CA ARG A 405 -9.75 -18.42 7.27
C ARG A 405 -10.61 -17.94 6.11
N ASP A 406 -11.92 -17.87 6.31
CA ASP A 406 -12.88 -17.33 5.37
C ASP A 406 -13.57 -16.11 6.00
N VAL A 407 -13.10 -14.91 5.64
CA VAL A 407 -13.66 -13.66 6.16
C VAL A 407 -15.00 -13.29 5.50
N THR A 408 -15.45 -14.02 4.49
CA THR A 408 -16.81 -13.87 3.94
C THR A 408 -17.84 -14.46 4.88
N THR A 409 -17.53 -15.62 5.46
CA THR A 409 -18.41 -16.34 6.41
C THR A 409 -18.09 -15.98 7.87
N GLY A 410 -16.88 -15.47 8.13
CA GLY A 410 -16.35 -15.24 9.47
C GLY A 410 -15.74 -16.50 10.10
N TYR A 411 -15.51 -17.55 9.32
CA TYR A 411 -14.87 -18.79 9.79
C TYR A 411 -13.36 -18.63 9.88
N ASP A 412 -12.75 -19.10 10.96
CA ASP A 412 -11.29 -19.20 11.09
C ASP A 412 -10.89 -20.42 11.93
N SER A 413 -10.36 -21.46 11.28
CA SER A 413 -9.99 -22.70 11.95
C SER A 413 -8.72 -22.60 12.82
N SER A 414 -8.03 -21.45 12.82
CA SER A 414 -6.93 -21.18 13.74
C SER A 414 -7.40 -20.68 15.11
N GLN A 415 -8.67 -20.26 15.22
CA GLN A 415 -9.22 -19.68 16.44
C GLN A 415 -10.00 -20.73 17.27
N PRO A 416 -9.94 -20.68 18.61
CA PRO A 416 -10.61 -21.67 19.46
C PRO A 416 -12.14 -21.75 19.27
N ASP A 417 -12.78 -20.62 18.95
CA ASP A 417 -14.23 -20.51 18.70
C ASP A 417 -14.59 -20.63 17.22
N LEU A 418 -13.61 -20.92 16.36
CA LEU A 418 -13.71 -21.01 14.91
C LEU A 418 -14.15 -19.71 14.23
N ARG A 419 -13.94 -18.54 14.86
CA ARG A 419 -14.35 -17.23 14.33
C ARG A 419 -13.17 -16.36 13.98
N SER A 420 -13.26 -15.71 12.82
CA SER A 420 -12.29 -14.72 12.35
C SER A 420 -12.23 -13.52 13.30
N VAL A 421 -11.01 -13.14 13.69
CA VAL A 421 -10.73 -11.88 14.39
C VAL A 421 -10.83 -10.65 13.47
N LEU A 422 -10.77 -10.87 12.15
CA LEU A 422 -10.96 -9.82 11.15
C LEU A 422 -12.44 -9.56 10.88
N PRO A 423 -12.81 -8.32 10.50
CA PRO A 423 -14.19 -8.00 10.13
C PRO A 423 -14.74 -8.91 9.01
N VAL A 424 -16.01 -9.30 9.14
CA VAL A 424 -16.69 -10.14 8.15
C VAL A 424 -17.16 -9.28 6.97
N SER A 425 -16.80 -9.68 5.75
CA SER A 425 -17.24 -9.03 4.51
C SER A 425 -18.12 -9.96 3.69
N ARG A 426 -19.42 -9.99 3.99
CA ARG A 426 -20.37 -10.91 3.34
C ARG A 426 -20.56 -10.68 1.84
N SER A 427 -20.27 -9.47 1.36
CA SER A 427 -20.42 -9.08 -0.05
C SER A 427 -19.19 -9.36 -0.91
N SER A 428 -18.08 -9.82 -0.32
CA SER A 428 -16.85 -10.12 -1.06
C SER A 428 -16.27 -11.46 -0.65
N HIS A 429 -15.79 -12.23 -1.63
CA HIS A 429 -15.14 -13.49 -1.33
C HIS A 429 -13.68 -13.29 -0.93
N MET A 430 -13.26 -13.88 0.19
CA MET A 430 -11.86 -13.98 0.57
C MET A 430 -11.62 -15.18 1.48
N ILE A 431 -10.82 -16.13 1.00
CA ILE A 431 -10.46 -17.36 1.71
C ILE A 431 -8.94 -17.48 1.72
N THR A 432 -8.36 -17.69 2.89
CA THR A 432 -6.94 -17.92 3.12
C THR A 432 -6.72 -19.34 3.62
N PHE A 433 -5.79 -20.06 3.00
CA PHE A 433 -5.35 -21.40 3.36
C PHE A 433 -3.91 -21.32 3.88
N THR A 434 -3.65 -21.87 5.06
CA THR A 434 -2.30 -22.09 5.58
C THR A 434 -1.97 -23.56 5.42
N LEU A 435 -0.88 -23.86 4.73
CA LEU A 435 -0.43 -25.21 4.42
C LEU A 435 0.67 -25.65 5.37
N GLN A 436 0.79 -26.96 5.58
CA GLN A 436 1.70 -27.56 6.55
C GLN A 436 3.18 -27.23 6.29
N ASN A 437 3.57 -27.02 5.03
CA ASN A 437 4.95 -26.67 4.66
C ASN A 437 5.27 -25.16 4.81
N GLY A 438 4.33 -24.34 5.31
CA GLY A 438 4.54 -22.90 5.51
C GLY A 438 4.03 -22.02 4.37
N ILE A 439 3.44 -22.60 3.31
CA ILE A 439 2.79 -21.81 2.26
C ILE A 439 1.47 -21.24 2.77
N VAL A 440 1.24 -19.96 2.51
CA VAL A 440 -0.06 -19.28 2.72
C VAL A 440 -0.63 -18.91 1.35
N ALA A 441 -1.87 -19.30 1.09
CA ALA A 441 -2.55 -19.09 -0.18
C ALA A 441 -3.90 -18.38 0.02
N THR A 442 -4.11 -17.24 -0.61
CA THR A 442 -5.34 -16.45 -0.49
C THR A 442 -6.04 -16.33 -1.84
N LEU A 443 -7.33 -16.63 -1.90
CA LEU A 443 -8.24 -16.33 -3.01
C LEU A 443 -9.16 -15.18 -2.63
N ARG A 444 -9.29 -14.17 -3.49
CA ARG A 444 -10.15 -13.00 -3.24
C ARG A 444 -10.82 -12.47 -4.51
N THR A 445 -12.06 -12.02 -4.42
CA THR A 445 -12.69 -11.24 -5.50
C THR A 445 -12.29 -9.77 -5.46
N SER A 446 -12.00 -9.18 -6.63
CA SER A 446 -11.89 -7.72 -6.75
C SER A 446 -13.26 -7.07 -6.56
N GLY A 447 -13.30 -5.92 -5.88
CA GLY A 447 -14.54 -5.16 -5.65
C GLY A 447 -14.91 -4.25 -6.82
N THR A 448 -13.95 -3.93 -7.69
CA THR A 448 -14.09 -2.95 -8.78
C THR A 448 -13.94 -3.59 -10.16
N GLU A 449 -13.43 -4.82 -10.23
CA GLU A 449 -13.10 -5.48 -11.50
C GLU A 449 -13.63 -6.93 -11.49
N PRO A 450 -13.97 -7.51 -12.66
CA PRO A 450 -14.43 -8.89 -12.78
C PRO A 450 -13.25 -9.89 -12.64
N LYS A 451 -12.52 -9.83 -11.53
CA LYS A 451 -11.28 -10.59 -11.28
C LYS A 451 -11.36 -11.40 -9.99
N ILE A 452 -10.85 -12.63 -10.03
CA ILE A 452 -10.48 -13.41 -8.84
C ILE A 452 -8.96 -13.31 -8.72
N LYS A 453 -8.47 -12.59 -7.70
CA LYS A 453 -7.06 -12.46 -7.38
C LYS A 453 -6.62 -13.63 -6.49
N TYR A 454 -5.40 -14.09 -6.71
CA TYR A 454 -4.77 -15.09 -5.88
C TYR A 454 -3.37 -14.65 -5.47
N TYR A 455 -3.04 -14.93 -4.21
CA TYR A 455 -1.78 -14.57 -3.57
C TYR A 455 -1.24 -15.83 -2.93
N THR A 456 -0.02 -16.21 -3.25
CA THR A 456 0.67 -17.32 -2.60
C THR A 456 1.99 -16.83 -2.05
N GLU A 457 2.32 -17.26 -0.85
CA GLU A 457 3.58 -16.93 -0.21
C GLU A 457 4.15 -18.17 0.47
N PHE A 458 5.41 -18.49 0.18
CA PHE A 458 6.17 -19.44 0.98
C PHE A 458 6.82 -18.68 2.14
N CYS A 459 6.38 -18.97 3.37
CA CYS A 459 7.01 -18.47 4.60
C CYS A 459 7.96 -19.54 5.15
N ALA A 460 9.20 -19.55 4.67
CA ALA A 460 10.19 -20.54 5.08
C ALA A 460 10.69 -20.25 6.50
N VAL A 461 11.02 -21.30 7.26
CA VAL A 461 11.65 -21.13 8.58
C VAL A 461 13.12 -20.71 8.42
N PRO A 462 13.70 -19.95 9.37
CA PRO A 462 15.13 -19.65 9.36
C PRO A 462 15.99 -20.92 9.18
N GLY A 463 16.98 -20.86 8.28
CA GLY A 463 17.84 -21.99 7.92
C GLY A 463 17.39 -22.80 6.70
N GLN A 464 16.15 -22.64 6.21
CA GLN A 464 15.76 -23.15 4.89
C GLN A 464 16.20 -22.17 3.80
N SER A 465 17.40 -22.37 3.25
CA SER A 465 18.05 -21.43 2.33
C SER A 465 18.08 -21.86 0.85
N GLU A 466 17.61 -23.06 0.53
CA GLU A 466 17.57 -23.56 -0.85
C GLU A 466 16.40 -22.93 -1.63
N VAL A 467 16.58 -21.67 -2.05
CA VAL A 467 15.55 -20.83 -2.70
C VAL A 467 14.90 -21.52 -3.89
N SER A 468 15.67 -22.20 -4.73
CA SER A 468 15.17 -22.93 -5.91
C SER A 468 14.14 -24.00 -5.55
N THR A 469 14.32 -24.67 -4.41
CA THR A 469 13.37 -25.69 -3.92
C THR A 469 12.10 -25.02 -3.40
N LEU A 470 12.23 -23.93 -2.64
CA LEU A 470 11.09 -23.16 -2.15
C LEU A 470 10.25 -22.59 -3.30
N GLU A 471 10.89 -22.08 -4.34
CA GLU A 471 10.23 -21.57 -5.55
C GLU A 471 9.47 -22.67 -6.29
N GLU A 472 10.04 -23.88 -6.40
CA GLU A 472 9.39 -25.02 -7.04
C GLU A 472 8.14 -25.45 -6.27
N GLU A 473 8.22 -25.57 -4.95
CA GLU A 473 7.07 -25.90 -4.11
C GLU A 473 5.98 -24.83 -4.16
N LEU A 474 6.36 -23.55 -4.09
CA LEU A 474 5.43 -22.44 -4.22
C LEU A 474 4.73 -22.48 -5.59
N ARG A 475 5.47 -22.78 -6.67
CA ARG A 475 4.91 -22.88 -8.01
C ARG A 475 3.90 -24.02 -8.12
N LYS A 476 4.20 -25.18 -7.56
CA LYS A 476 3.29 -26.35 -7.52
C LYS A 476 1.99 -26.01 -6.80
N VAL A 477 2.07 -25.44 -5.59
CA VAL A 477 0.87 -25.05 -4.82
C VAL A 477 0.09 -23.94 -5.53
N THR A 478 0.77 -22.97 -6.14
CA THR A 478 0.10 -21.90 -6.90
C THR A 478 -0.66 -22.45 -8.10
N ALA A 479 -0.05 -23.38 -8.85
CA ALA A 479 -0.71 -24.04 -9.97
C ALA A 479 -1.93 -24.84 -9.49
N ALA A 480 -1.78 -25.64 -8.43
CA ALA A 480 -2.88 -26.40 -7.84
C ALA A 480 -4.00 -25.51 -7.30
N LEU A 481 -3.69 -24.38 -6.66
CA LEU A 481 -4.68 -23.41 -6.19
C LEU A 481 -5.56 -22.91 -7.34
N VAL A 482 -4.97 -22.65 -8.51
CA VAL A 482 -5.70 -22.23 -9.70
C VAL A 482 -6.47 -23.40 -10.30
N ASP A 483 -5.78 -24.50 -10.60
CA ASP A 483 -6.32 -25.60 -11.39
C ASP A 483 -7.36 -26.42 -10.60
N GLU A 484 -7.12 -26.69 -9.31
CA GLU A 484 -8.02 -27.48 -8.46
C GLU A 484 -9.15 -26.62 -7.87
N PHE A 485 -8.88 -25.37 -7.43
CA PHE A 485 -9.87 -24.57 -6.70
C PHE A 485 -10.62 -23.58 -7.58
N LEU A 486 -10.01 -23.03 -8.63
CA LEU A 486 -10.70 -22.15 -9.57
C LEU A 486 -11.23 -22.91 -10.80
N GLU A 487 -10.64 -24.06 -11.16
CA GLU A 487 -10.99 -24.88 -12.33
C GLU A 487 -11.21 -23.99 -13.59
N PRO A 488 -10.21 -23.25 -14.06
CA PRO A 488 -10.39 -22.19 -15.05
C PRO A 488 -11.00 -22.68 -16.36
N GLU A 489 -10.65 -23.88 -16.84
CA GLU A 489 -11.20 -24.46 -18.07
C GLU A 489 -12.69 -24.79 -17.91
N LYS A 490 -13.10 -25.31 -16.75
CA LYS A 490 -14.50 -25.65 -16.46
C LYS A 490 -15.36 -24.42 -16.21
N ASN A 491 -14.76 -23.36 -15.66
CA ASN A 491 -15.46 -22.12 -15.31
C ASN A 491 -15.26 -20.99 -16.33
N ASN A 492 -14.64 -21.27 -17.49
CA ASN A 492 -14.36 -20.29 -18.55
C ASN A 492 -13.59 -19.04 -18.03
N LEU A 493 -12.63 -19.26 -17.13
CA LEU A 493 -11.82 -18.18 -16.57
C LEU A 493 -10.66 -17.86 -17.50
N ILE A 494 -10.41 -16.57 -17.72
CA ILE A 494 -9.30 -16.12 -18.56
C ILE A 494 -8.08 -15.91 -17.65
N ARG A 495 -7.01 -16.67 -17.88
CA ARG A 495 -5.74 -16.48 -17.16
C ARG A 495 -5.09 -15.18 -17.64
N ARG A 496 -4.47 -14.41 -16.72
CA ARG A 496 -3.58 -13.32 -17.11
C ARG A 496 -2.47 -13.91 -18.00
N LEU A 497 -2.31 -13.36 -19.21
CA LEU A 497 -1.11 -13.61 -20.00
C LEU A 497 0.05 -12.98 -19.22
N VAL A 498 0.94 -13.82 -18.69
CA VAL A 498 2.14 -13.40 -17.96
C VAL A 498 3.26 -13.17 -18.94
#